data_AF-A0A0F9FP30-F1
#
_entry.id   AF-A0A0F9FP30-F1
#
_cell.length_a   1.000
_cell.length_b   1.000
_cell.length_c   1.000
_cell.angle_alpha   90.00
_cell.angle_beta   90.00
_cell.angle_gamma   90.00
#
_symmetry.space_group_name_H-M   'P 1'
#
loop_
_entity.id
_entity.type
_entity.pdbx_description
1 polymer ?
#
loop_
_entity_poly.entity_id
_entity_poly.type
_entity_poly.pdbx_seq_one_letter_code
_entity_poly.pdbx_strand_id
1 'polypeptide(L)'
;LNVIFFRTKHLGRNLVISALMCLMITSNHFLTARLIEKGSYSIEFKHLLDWYRENSEPGEKLASSWAHILKYIDIDKKDQFVRIHTLKSEDLEGFARNCRKRGIKYVEWNNRGSGTFKWHPCQLPLSKGNSVGSFELVKRIQIGEKRRMFIYRVRDKSEIGPAQ
;
A
#
# COMPACT_ATOMS: atom_id res chain seq x y z
N LEU A 1 -17.59 -50.76 -34.93
CA LEU A 1 -17.96 -49.34 -34.82
C LEU A 1 -18.30 -48.85 -33.39
N ASN A 2 -18.67 -49.71 -32.44
CA ASN A 2 -19.09 -49.27 -31.09
C ASN A 2 -17.98 -48.78 -30.14
N VAL A 3 -16.71 -49.14 -30.38
CA VAL A 3 -15.59 -48.73 -29.51
C VAL A 3 -15.16 -47.27 -29.74
N ILE A 4 -15.37 -46.74 -30.96
CA ILE A 4 -15.03 -45.35 -31.31
C ILE A 4 -16.01 -44.36 -30.65
N PHE A 5 -17.28 -44.75 -30.48
CA PHE A 5 -18.32 -43.92 -29.86
C PHE A 5 -18.20 -43.79 -28.33
N PHE A 6 -17.55 -44.75 -27.66
CA PHE A 6 -17.39 -44.73 -26.20
C PHE A 6 -16.25 -43.78 -25.77
N ARG A 7 -15.21 -43.64 -26.61
CA ARG A 7 -14.06 -42.77 -26.34
C ARG A 7 -14.37 -41.28 -26.52
N THR A 8 -15.26 -40.94 -27.46
CA THR A 8 -15.71 -39.57 -27.75
C THR A 8 -16.60 -38.96 -26.67
N LYS A 9 -17.39 -39.79 -25.96
CA LYS A 9 -18.31 -39.31 -24.91
C LYS A 9 -17.61 -38.72 -23.68
N HIS A 10 -16.44 -39.26 -23.35
CA HIS A 10 -15.59 -38.73 -22.27
C HIS A 10 -14.69 -37.57 -22.73
N LEU A 11 -14.31 -37.55 -24.02
CA LEU A 11 -13.51 -36.46 -24.60
C LEU A 11 -14.25 -35.12 -24.55
N GLY A 12 -15.53 -35.10 -24.95
CA GLY A 12 -16.36 -33.88 -24.88
C GLY A 12 -16.52 -33.37 -23.45
N ARG A 13 -16.78 -34.27 -22.50
CA ARG A 13 -16.89 -33.91 -21.07
C ARG A 13 -15.58 -33.34 -20.52
N ASN A 14 -14.44 -33.96 -20.83
CA ASN A 14 -13.14 -33.52 -20.33
C ASN A 14 -12.71 -32.17 -20.95
N LEU A 15 -13.05 -31.93 -22.23
CA LEU A 15 -12.84 -30.63 -22.88
C LEU A 15 -13.68 -29.53 -22.23
N VAL A 16 -14.96 -29.80 -21.94
CA VAL A 16 -15.85 -28.85 -21.26
C VAL A 16 -15.33 -28.53 -19.86
N ILE A 17 -14.92 -29.53 -19.08
CA ILE A 17 -14.36 -29.32 -17.74
C ILE A 17 -13.05 -28.52 -17.81
N SER A 18 -12.16 -28.85 -18.76
CA SER A 18 -10.89 -28.12 -18.94
C SER A 18 -11.11 -26.67 -19.37
N ALA A 19 -12.07 -26.44 -20.28
CA ALA A 19 -12.46 -25.10 -20.70
C ALA A 19 -13.06 -24.29 -19.54
N LEU A 20 -13.91 -24.90 -18.71
CA LEU A 20 -14.47 -24.26 -17.51
C LEU A 20 -13.39 -23.93 -16.48
N MET A 21 -12.41 -24.82 -16.26
CA MET A 21 -11.28 -24.54 -15.36
C MET A 21 -10.40 -23.41 -15.91
N CYS A 22 -10.08 -23.42 -17.21
CA CYS A 22 -9.35 -22.32 -17.84
C CYS A 22 -10.13 -21.01 -17.73
N LEU A 23 -11.46 -21.04 -17.91
CA LEU A 23 -12.32 -19.87 -17.79
C LEU A 23 -12.37 -19.34 -16.35
N MET A 24 -12.41 -20.22 -15.35
CA MET A 24 -12.38 -19.82 -13.94
C MET A 24 -11.04 -19.18 -13.56
N ILE A 25 -9.94 -19.77 -14.00
CA ILE A 25 -8.58 -19.25 -13.77
C ILE A 25 -8.45 -17.89 -14.48
N THR A 26 -8.76 -17.82 -15.77
CA THR A 26 -8.63 -16.58 -16.57
C THR A 26 -9.62 -15.50 -16.16
N SER A 27 -10.85 -15.83 -15.74
CA SER A 27 -11.83 -14.84 -15.26
C SER A 27 -11.36 -14.14 -14.00
N ASN A 28 -10.68 -14.86 -13.10
CA ASN A 28 -10.12 -14.26 -11.90
C ASN A 28 -8.92 -13.35 -12.25
N HIS A 29 -8.11 -13.76 -13.23
CA HIS A 29 -6.99 -12.95 -13.72
C HIS A 29 -7.42 -11.77 -14.61
N PHE A 30 -8.57 -11.80 -15.28
CA PHE A 30 -9.00 -10.74 -16.20
C PHE A 30 -9.48 -9.48 -15.46
N LEU A 31 -10.09 -9.65 -14.28
CA LEU A 31 -10.40 -8.53 -13.37
C LEU A 31 -9.12 -7.86 -12.86
N THR A 32 -8.11 -8.66 -12.51
CA THR A 32 -6.78 -8.16 -12.12
C THR A 32 -6.04 -7.52 -13.29
N ALA A 33 -6.10 -8.11 -14.48
CA ALA A 33 -5.47 -7.60 -15.69
C ALA A 33 -6.07 -6.25 -16.12
N ARG A 34 -7.39 -6.07 -16.08
CA ARG A 34 -8.03 -4.75 -16.35
C ARG A 34 -7.65 -3.66 -15.34
N LEU A 35 -7.32 -4.03 -14.09
CA LEU A 35 -6.81 -3.11 -13.07
C LEU A 35 -5.35 -2.71 -13.35
N ILE A 36 -4.56 -3.62 -13.93
CA ILE A 36 -3.16 -3.41 -14.33
C ILE A 36 -3.08 -2.62 -15.65
N GLU A 37 -3.93 -2.93 -16.64
CA GLU A 37 -3.94 -2.33 -17.98
C GLU A 37 -4.38 -0.86 -17.96
N LYS A 38 -5.19 -0.44 -16.97
CA LYS A 38 -5.47 0.99 -16.76
C LYS A 38 -4.31 1.78 -16.16
N GLY A 39 -3.18 1.15 -15.79
CA GLY A 39 -1.89 1.76 -15.39
C GLY A 39 -1.91 2.75 -14.20
N SER A 40 -3.10 3.13 -13.74
CA SER A 40 -3.36 4.34 -12.95
C SER A 40 -3.91 4.01 -11.58
N TYR A 41 -4.35 2.78 -11.31
CA TYR A 41 -4.90 2.44 -10.00
C TYR A 41 -3.83 2.38 -8.92
N SER A 42 -2.58 2.08 -9.28
CA SER A 42 -1.46 1.91 -8.36
C SER A 42 -0.28 2.82 -8.66
N ILE A 43 -0.44 3.80 -9.56
CA ILE A 43 0.67 4.67 -9.99
C ILE A 43 1.21 5.50 -8.80
N GLU A 44 0.33 5.94 -7.91
CA GLU A 44 0.73 6.63 -6.67
C GLU A 44 1.62 5.75 -5.77
N PHE A 45 1.33 4.45 -5.68
CA PHE A 45 2.10 3.50 -4.88
C PHE A 45 3.45 3.19 -5.53
N LYS A 46 3.52 3.18 -6.86
CA LYS A 46 4.79 3.10 -7.58
C LYS A 46 5.66 4.33 -7.27
N HIS A 47 5.12 5.54 -7.38
CA HIS A 47 5.85 6.76 -7.03
C HIS A 47 6.30 6.78 -5.56
N LEU A 48 5.47 6.28 -4.64
CA LEU A 48 5.84 6.13 -3.24
C LEU A 48 7.00 5.15 -3.05
N LEU A 49 6.96 4.00 -3.72
CA LEU A 49 8.01 2.97 -3.63
C LEU A 49 9.31 3.44 -4.25
N ASP A 50 9.26 4.07 -5.43
CA ASP A 50 10.44 4.60 -6.11
C ASP A 50 11.11 5.66 -5.24
N TRP A 51 10.32 6.63 -4.73
CA TRP A 51 10.83 7.63 -3.78
C TRP A 51 11.43 6.97 -2.53
N TYR A 52 10.74 6.00 -1.93
CA TYR A 52 11.22 5.34 -0.73
C TYR A 52 12.54 4.59 -0.98
N ARG A 53 12.69 3.91 -2.12
CA ARG A 53 13.93 3.20 -2.49
C ARG A 53 15.12 4.15 -2.66
N GLU A 54 14.87 5.35 -3.18
CA GLU A 54 15.91 6.37 -3.39
C GLU A 54 16.31 7.12 -2.11
N ASN A 55 15.43 7.15 -1.10
CA ASN A 55 15.58 8.01 0.07
C ASN A 55 15.73 7.26 1.40
N SER A 56 15.56 5.94 1.43
CA SER A 56 15.66 5.14 2.66
C SER A 56 17.00 4.46 2.82
N GLU A 57 17.48 4.44 4.06
CA GLU A 57 18.62 3.65 4.46
C GLU A 57 18.22 2.20 4.82
N PRO A 58 19.17 1.25 4.77
CA PRO A 58 18.92 -0.12 5.22
C PRO A 58 18.37 -0.16 6.65
N GLY A 59 17.19 -0.78 6.82
CA GLY A 59 16.54 -0.97 8.12
C GLY A 59 15.52 0.10 8.48
N GLU A 60 15.49 1.24 7.78
CA GLU A 60 14.43 2.23 7.94
C GLU A 60 13.10 1.71 7.41
N LYS A 61 12.00 2.02 8.11
CA LYS A 61 10.66 1.52 7.75
C LYS A 61 9.72 2.64 7.33
N LEU A 62 8.74 2.28 6.50
CA LEU A 62 7.67 3.15 6.04
C LEU A 62 6.32 2.68 6.61
N ALA A 63 5.63 3.56 7.35
CA ALA A 63 4.27 3.32 7.80
C ALA A 63 3.26 3.83 6.77
N SER A 64 2.30 2.99 6.38
CA SER A 64 1.24 3.35 5.44
C SER A 64 -0.08 2.66 5.78
N SER A 65 -1.20 3.28 5.42
CA SER A 65 -2.52 2.62 5.44
C SER A 65 -2.61 1.49 4.42
N TRP A 66 -1.86 1.59 3.32
CA TRP A 66 -1.80 0.64 2.22
C TRP A 66 -0.55 -0.23 2.26
N ALA A 67 0.08 -0.41 3.43
CA ALA A 67 1.27 -1.24 3.59
C ALA A 67 1.11 -2.66 3.00
N HIS A 68 -0.11 -3.23 3.00
CA HIS A 68 -0.37 -4.53 2.37
C HIS A 68 -0.22 -4.51 0.84
N ILE A 69 -0.57 -3.41 0.16
CA ILE A 69 -0.32 -3.24 -1.28
C ILE A 69 1.17 -3.07 -1.52
N LEU A 70 1.86 -2.26 -0.71
CA LEU A 70 3.31 -2.05 -0.86
C LEU A 70 4.09 -3.37 -0.74
N LYS A 71 3.75 -4.22 0.24
CA LYS A 71 4.32 -5.56 0.40
C LYS A 71 4.07 -6.49 -0.79
N TYR A 72 2.94 -6.30 -1.48
CA TYR A 72 2.60 -7.09 -2.66
C TYR A 72 3.40 -6.64 -3.89
N ILE A 73 3.67 -5.34 -4.01
CA ILE A 73 4.44 -4.77 -5.13
C ILE A 73 5.94 -4.97 -4.93
N ASP A 74 6.45 -4.84 -3.70
CA ASP A 74 7.86 -4.99 -3.35
C ASP A 74 8.03 -6.08 -2.28
N ILE A 75 8.17 -7.32 -2.77
CA ILE A 75 8.27 -8.53 -1.94
C ILE A 75 9.58 -8.55 -1.16
N ASP A 76 10.68 -8.05 -1.74
CA ASP A 76 12.00 -8.08 -1.13
C ASP A 76 12.08 -7.15 0.08
N LYS A 77 11.37 -6.01 0.03
CA LYS A 77 11.30 -5.04 1.14
C LYS A 77 10.04 -5.17 1.99
N LYS A 78 9.30 -6.28 1.90
CA LYS A 78 7.99 -6.43 2.58
C LYS A 78 8.03 -6.17 4.10
N ASP A 79 9.14 -6.45 4.76
CA ASP A 79 9.29 -6.28 6.22
C ASP A 79 9.58 -4.83 6.62
N GLN A 80 9.88 -3.98 5.65
CA GLN A 80 10.08 -2.54 5.85
C GLN A 80 8.76 -1.75 5.83
N PHE A 81 7.68 -2.34 5.31
CA PHE A 81 6.36 -1.70 5.30
C PHE A 81 5.55 -2.06 6.53
N VAL A 82 5.16 -1.03 7.30
CA VAL A 82 4.39 -1.18 8.54
C VAL A 82 2.97 -0.67 8.33
N ARG A 83 2.00 -1.47 8.76
CA ARG A 83 0.59 -1.06 8.77
C ARG A 83 0.37 0.03 9.82
N ILE A 84 -0.03 1.22 9.38
CA ILE A 84 -0.12 2.39 10.27
C ILE A 84 -1.13 2.22 11.41
N HIS A 85 -2.19 1.41 11.23
CA HIS A 85 -3.18 1.13 12.27
C HIS A 85 -2.64 0.33 13.46
N THR A 86 -1.46 -0.29 13.30
CA THR A 86 -0.77 -1.00 14.40
C THR A 86 -0.03 -0.03 15.34
N LEU A 87 0.00 1.26 15.01
CA LEU A 87 0.69 2.33 15.73
C LEU A 87 -0.34 3.22 16.45
N LYS A 88 -1.10 2.63 17.38
CA LYS A 88 -2.13 3.36 18.14
C LYS A 88 -1.47 4.33 19.13
N SER A 89 -2.03 5.52 19.27
CA SER A 89 -1.62 6.52 20.26
C SER A 89 -2.75 7.50 20.50
N GLU A 90 -2.84 8.05 21.70
CA GLU A 90 -3.83 9.07 22.07
C GLU A 90 -3.53 10.41 21.39
N ASP A 91 -2.26 10.76 21.26
CA ASP A 91 -1.78 12.02 20.69
C ASP A 91 -0.74 11.82 19.56
N LEU A 92 -0.43 12.90 18.85
CA LEU A 92 0.49 12.91 17.71
C LEU A 92 1.93 12.60 18.14
N GLU A 93 2.35 13.06 19.32
CA GLU A 93 3.70 12.82 19.83
C GLU A 93 3.91 11.38 20.31
N GLY A 94 2.91 10.75 20.91
CA GLY A 94 2.93 9.32 21.22
C GLY A 94 2.91 8.47 19.96
N PHE A 95 2.24 8.94 18.90
CA PHE A 95 2.33 8.31 17.59
C PHE A 95 3.76 8.39 17.05
N ALA A 96 4.42 9.56 17.13
CA ALA A 96 5.83 9.71 16.77
C ALA A 96 6.76 8.81 17.60
N ARG A 97 6.56 8.72 18.93
CA ARG A 97 7.31 7.80 19.80
C ARG A 97 7.16 6.35 19.34
N ASN A 98 5.94 5.92 18.99
CA ASN A 98 5.68 4.57 18.50
C ASN A 98 6.33 4.31 17.13
N CYS A 99 6.39 5.32 16.26
CA CYS A 99 7.16 5.23 15.02
C CYS A 99 8.66 4.99 15.29
N ARG A 100 9.28 5.84 16.13
CA ARG A 100 10.71 5.71 16.48
C ARG A 100 11.02 4.35 17.10
N LYS A 101 10.23 3.90 18.07
CA LYS A 101 10.39 2.58 18.74
C LYS A 101 10.38 1.40 17.77
N ARG A 102 9.76 1.54 16.58
CA ARG A 102 9.66 0.49 15.58
C ARG A 102 10.61 0.67 14.39
N GLY A 103 11.50 1.66 14.43
CA GLY A 103 12.42 1.98 13.33
C GLY A 103 11.72 2.61 12.12
N ILE A 104 10.57 3.26 12.33
CA ILE A 104 9.80 3.89 11.25
C ILE A 104 10.35 5.30 11.05
N LYS A 105 11.07 5.49 9.94
CA LYS A 105 11.58 6.80 9.54
C LYS A 105 10.54 7.60 8.77
N TYR A 106 9.69 6.92 8.00
CA TYR A 106 8.73 7.58 7.13
C TYR A 106 7.29 7.19 7.45
N VAL A 107 6.39 8.16 7.40
CA VAL A 107 4.95 7.96 7.50
C VAL A 107 4.29 8.52 6.26
N GLU A 108 3.50 7.70 5.60
CA GLU A 108 2.69 8.09 4.46
C GLU A 108 1.25 8.36 4.90
N TRP A 109 0.73 9.50 4.45
CA TRP A 109 -0.69 9.85 4.55
C TRP A 109 -1.27 10.02 3.14
N ASN A 110 -2.44 9.46 2.89
CA ASN A 110 -3.18 9.64 1.64
C ASN A 110 -4.64 9.98 1.91
N ASN A 111 -5.24 10.64 0.91
CA ASN A 111 -6.66 10.90 0.86
C ASN A 111 -7.48 9.75 0.25
N ARG A 112 -6.88 8.56 0.06
CA ARG A 112 -7.56 7.37 -0.43
C ARG A 112 -8.09 6.53 0.73
N GLY A 113 -9.31 6.02 0.56
CA GLY A 113 -9.97 5.15 1.52
C GLY A 113 -11.47 5.09 1.24
N SER A 114 -12.10 3.96 1.58
CA SER A 114 -13.56 3.89 1.69
C SER A 114 -14.01 4.74 2.89
N GLY A 115 -15.30 5.13 2.97
CA GLY A 115 -15.84 5.80 4.15
C GLY A 115 -15.68 5.01 5.47
N THR A 116 -15.31 3.73 5.38
CA THR A 116 -14.96 2.85 6.51
C THR A 116 -13.51 2.98 6.96
N PHE A 117 -12.62 3.54 6.14
CA PHE A 117 -11.23 3.81 6.52
C PHE A 117 -11.16 5.13 7.31
N LYS A 118 -11.02 5.01 8.64
CA LYS A 118 -10.88 6.16 9.54
C LYS A 118 -9.44 6.25 10.05
N TRP A 119 -8.76 7.33 9.68
CA TRP A 119 -7.52 7.74 10.31
C TRP A 119 -7.77 7.95 11.82
N HIS A 120 -6.80 7.58 12.65
CA HIS A 120 -6.92 7.87 14.08
C HIS A 120 -6.93 9.40 14.27
N PRO A 121 -7.74 9.96 15.20
CA PRO A 121 -7.81 11.42 15.39
C PRO A 121 -6.45 12.11 15.54
N CYS A 122 -5.52 11.45 16.24
CA CYS A 122 -4.15 11.97 16.42
C CYS A 122 -3.34 12.09 15.11
N GLN A 123 -3.72 11.40 14.04
CA GLN A 123 -3.05 11.43 12.73
C GLN A 123 -3.69 12.43 11.76
N LEU A 124 -4.88 12.96 12.07
CA LEU A 124 -5.57 13.94 11.21
C LEU A 124 -4.75 15.19 10.90
N PRO A 125 -3.88 15.72 11.79
CA PRO A 125 -3.02 16.85 11.43
C PRO A 125 -2.16 16.61 10.18
N LEU A 126 -1.78 15.34 9.91
CA LEU A 126 -1.02 14.95 8.72
C LEU A 126 -1.81 15.10 7.40
N SER A 127 -3.14 15.23 7.46
CA SER A 127 -3.96 15.47 6.26
C SER A 127 -3.82 16.88 5.70
N LYS A 128 -3.28 17.83 6.47
CA LYS A 128 -3.07 19.20 6.03
C LYS A 128 -1.91 19.32 5.04
N GLY A 129 -1.03 18.32 5.02
CA GLY A 129 0.14 18.32 4.16
C GLY A 129 1.18 19.34 4.61
N ASN A 130 1.30 19.68 5.88
CA ASN A 130 2.34 20.58 6.38
C ASN A 130 3.10 19.88 7.51
N SER A 131 4.38 20.23 7.71
CA SER A 131 5.14 19.73 8.85
C SER A 131 4.41 20.08 10.17
N VAL A 132 4.35 19.12 11.10
CA VAL A 132 3.61 19.25 12.35
C VAL A 132 4.25 18.39 13.44
N GLY A 133 4.60 19.02 14.58
CA GLY A 133 5.28 18.35 15.69
C GLY A 133 6.54 17.61 15.22
N SER A 134 6.66 16.34 15.63
CA SER A 134 7.73 15.43 15.20
C SER A 134 7.71 15.00 13.72
N PHE A 135 6.77 15.49 12.89
CA PHE A 135 6.62 15.06 11.50
C PHE A 135 6.99 16.18 10.53
N GLU A 136 8.00 15.92 9.71
CA GLU A 136 8.45 16.82 8.66
C GLU A 136 7.96 16.37 7.31
N LEU A 137 7.23 17.23 6.59
CA LEU A 137 6.83 16.91 5.24
C LEU A 137 8.06 16.93 4.31
N VAL A 138 8.38 15.79 3.71
CA VAL A 138 9.52 15.64 2.79
C VAL A 138 9.09 15.47 1.34
N LYS A 139 7.87 14.99 1.09
CA LYS A 139 7.36 14.82 -0.28
C LYS A 139 5.85 14.98 -0.34
N ARG A 140 5.39 15.62 -1.42
CA ARG A 140 4.00 15.57 -1.88
C ARG A 140 3.95 14.80 -3.20
N ILE A 141 3.06 13.82 -3.29
CA ILE A 141 2.76 13.11 -4.54
C ILE A 141 1.31 13.45 -4.88
N GLN A 142 1.11 13.99 -6.08
CA GLN A 142 -0.21 14.34 -6.59
C GLN A 142 -0.44 13.64 -7.94
N ILE A 143 -1.51 12.84 -8.00
CA ILE A 143 -1.90 12.10 -9.21
C ILE A 143 -3.27 12.62 -9.64
N GLY A 144 -3.27 13.46 -10.68
CA GLY A 144 -4.45 14.19 -11.12
C GLY A 144 -4.99 15.13 -10.04
N GLU A 145 -6.29 15.45 -10.13
CA GLU A 145 -6.92 16.43 -9.25
C GLU A 145 -7.29 15.86 -7.87
N LYS A 146 -7.61 14.56 -7.81
CA LYS A 146 -8.28 13.96 -6.65
C LYS A 146 -7.37 13.15 -5.75
N ARG A 147 -6.17 12.73 -6.17
CA ARG A 147 -5.33 11.82 -5.37
C ARG A 147 -4.09 12.53 -4.87
N ARG A 148 -3.93 12.53 -3.56
CA ARG A 148 -2.84 13.21 -2.86
C ARG A 148 -2.26 12.30 -1.79
N MET A 149 -0.93 12.28 -1.76
CA MET A 149 -0.10 11.58 -0.78
C MET A 149 0.90 12.56 -0.20
N PHE A 150 1.10 12.48 1.10
CA PHE A 150 2.07 13.23 1.87
C PHE A 150 2.99 12.24 2.56
N ILE A 151 4.29 12.44 2.38
CA ILE A 151 5.31 11.63 3.03
C ILE A 151 5.98 12.50 4.07
N TYR A 152 5.98 11.98 5.29
CA TYR A 152 6.55 12.64 6.46
C TYR A 152 7.76 11.87 6.96
N ARG A 153 8.86 12.58 7.20
CA ARG A 153 9.99 12.09 7.99
C ARG A 153 9.68 12.27 9.47
N VAL A 154 9.87 11.22 10.25
CA VAL A 154 9.79 11.26 11.71
C VAL A 154 11.11 11.82 12.23
N ARG A 155 11.06 13.01 12.82
CA ARG A 155 12.23 13.66 13.41
C ARG A 155 12.64 12.98 14.70
N ASP A 156 13.94 12.93 14.93
CA ASP A 156 14.46 12.50 16.22
C ASP A 156 14.24 13.57 17.28
N LYS A 157 14.17 13.15 18.55
CA LYS A 157 13.87 14.07 19.66
C LYS A 157 14.92 15.18 19.78
N SER A 158 16.16 14.90 19.34
CA SER A 158 17.27 15.87 19.28
C SER A 158 17.12 16.94 18.20
N GLU A 159 16.28 16.71 17.18
CA GLU A 159 16.08 17.62 16.05
C GLU A 159 14.89 18.59 16.27
N ILE A 160 14.13 18.37 17.33
CA ILE A 160 13.01 19.23 17.72
C ILE A 160 13.60 20.29 18.65
N GLY A 161 13.97 21.45 18.08
CA GLY A 161 14.30 22.63 18.87
C GLY A 161 13.18 22.98 19.86
N PRO A 162 13.45 23.73 20.94
CA PRO A 162 12.44 24.06 21.94
C PRO A 162 11.23 24.67 21.23
N ALA A 163 10.04 24.12 21.54
CA ALA A 163 8.78 24.55 20.95
C ALA A 163 8.66 26.08 21.04
N GLN A 164 8.54 26.74 19.89
CA GLN A 164 8.11 28.14 19.80
C GLN A 164 6.59 28.22 19.85
#